data_AF-A0A933KEI4-F1
#
_entry.id   AF-A0A933KEI4-F1
#
_cell.length_a   1.000
_cell.length_b   1.000
_cell.length_c   1.000
_cell.angle_alpha   90.00
_cell.angle_beta   90.00
_cell.angle_gamma   90.00
#
_symmetry.space_group_name_H-M   'P 1'
#
loop_
_entity.id
_entity.type
_entity.pdbx_description
1 polymer ?
#
loop_
_entity_poly.entity_id
_entity_poly.type
_entity_poly.pdbx_seq_one_letter_code
_entity_poly.pdbx_strand_id
1 'polypeptide(L)'
;MNTAEIQAIVTKHQGKPGEVLSILEDIQSRYSFLPEDALRFVADRTGHPLRDLYGVATFYKMFSFRPRGKHLVSVCLGTACHVRRAALVAEEFESKLSVRAGETTPDGDISLESVNCVGACALGPIVVVDGHYFPNVKKASVKSIIDRTRGGLDRIDPNKDPRVFPVEVRCPRCNHSLMDPAFPIEDHPSVRVTISFGACHGWLRLSSLYGSFTIVSEYETPADTVCHFFCPHCHAELLGATSCMECAAPMVPMVIEGGGIVQICSRRGCRGHLLDL
;
A
#
# COMPACT_ATOMS: atom_id res chain seq x y z
N MET A 1 5.44 12.65 -21.66
CA MET A 1 4.77 11.36 -21.39
C MET A 1 5.60 10.27 -22.04
N ASN A 2 5.88 9.15 -21.36
CA ASN A 2 6.79 8.13 -21.87
C ASN A 2 6.01 7.01 -22.56
N THR A 3 5.96 7.04 -23.88
CA THR A 3 5.22 6.08 -24.71
C THR A 3 5.69 4.62 -24.51
N ALA A 4 6.96 4.42 -24.15
CA ALA A 4 7.49 3.09 -23.86
C ALA A 4 6.89 2.50 -22.55
N GLU A 5 6.62 3.34 -21.55
CA GLU A 5 5.95 2.90 -20.32
C GLU A 5 4.51 2.45 -20.58
N ILE A 6 3.76 3.24 -21.36
CA ILE A 6 2.37 2.91 -21.71
C ILE A 6 2.35 1.61 -22.55
N GLN A 7 3.32 1.43 -23.45
CA GLN A 7 3.45 0.17 -24.19
C GLN A 7 3.67 -1.03 -23.27
N ALA A 8 4.46 -0.89 -22.20
CA ALA A 8 4.66 -1.96 -21.23
C ALA A 8 3.36 -2.29 -20.48
N ILE A 9 2.58 -1.28 -20.08
CA ILE A 9 1.27 -1.46 -19.45
C ILE A 9 0.29 -2.19 -20.37
N VAL A 10 0.20 -1.77 -21.64
CA VAL A 10 -0.66 -2.42 -22.64
C VAL A 10 -0.25 -3.88 -22.81
N THR A 11 1.04 -4.16 -22.96
CA THR A 11 1.56 -5.52 -23.16
C THR A 11 1.28 -6.43 -21.95
N LYS A 12 1.34 -5.89 -20.72
CA LYS A 12 1.05 -6.62 -19.48
C LYS A 12 -0.38 -7.15 -19.41
N HIS A 13 -1.35 -6.45 -19.99
CA HIS A 13 -2.78 -6.76 -19.88
C HIS A 13 -3.43 -7.26 -21.17
N GLN A 14 -2.68 -7.23 -22.29
CA GLN A 14 -3.18 -7.61 -23.60
C GLN A 14 -3.79 -9.02 -23.62
N GLY A 15 -5.02 -9.13 -24.13
CA GLY A 15 -5.71 -10.42 -24.31
C GLY A 15 -6.31 -11.00 -23.02
N LYS A 16 -6.30 -10.25 -21.91
CA LYS A 16 -6.98 -10.64 -20.66
C LYS A 16 -8.42 -10.12 -20.65
N PRO A 17 -9.38 -10.84 -20.04
CA PRO A 17 -10.72 -10.31 -19.79
C PRO A 17 -10.63 -9.01 -18.98
N GLY A 18 -11.29 -7.94 -19.44
CA GLY A 18 -11.26 -6.64 -18.77
C GLY A 18 -10.00 -5.81 -19.02
N GLU A 19 -9.20 -6.12 -20.06
CA GLU A 19 -7.93 -5.44 -20.36
C GLU A 19 -8.02 -3.91 -20.33
N VAL A 20 -9.10 -3.32 -20.87
CA VAL A 20 -9.28 -1.86 -20.92
C VAL A 20 -9.30 -1.28 -19.51
N LEU A 21 -10.04 -1.89 -18.58
CA LEU A 21 -10.14 -1.39 -17.21
C LEU A 21 -8.78 -1.42 -16.52
N SER A 22 -8.05 -2.54 -16.61
CA SER A 22 -6.73 -2.71 -16.00
C SER A 22 -5.66 -1.80 -16.61
N ILE A 23 -5.71 -1.56 -17.92
CA ILE A 23 -4.80 -0.62 -18.60
C ILE A 23 -5.05 0.81 -18.10
N LEU A 24 -6.32 1.24 -18.03
CA LEU A 24 -6.67 2.58 -17.55
C LEU A 24 -6.29 2.75 -16.06
N GLU A 25 -6.47 1.71 -15.25
CA GLU A 25 -6.08 1.71 -13.84
C GLU A 25 -4.56 1.90 -13.67
N ASP A 26 -3.74 1.13 -14.38
CA ASP A 26 -2.28 1.24 -14.32
C ASP A 26 -1.79 2.60 -14.86
N ILE A 27 -2.41 3.14 -15.92
CA ILE A 27 -2.09 4.48 -16.45
C ILE A 27 -2.41 5.56 -15.41
N GLN A 28 -3.59 5.50 -14.80
CA GLN A 28 -3.97 6.46 -13.77
C GLN A 28 -3.11 6.32 -12.51
N SER A 29 -2.75 5.10 -12.10
CA SER A 29 -1.83 4.88 -10.98
C SER A 29 -0.46 5.53 -11.25
N ARG A 30 0.01 5.49 -12.50
CA ARG A 30 1.31 6.06 -12.89
C ARG A 30 1.28 7.58 -13.04
N TYR A 31 0.24 8.14 -13.63
CA TYR A 31 0.17 9.56 -13.99
C TYR A 31 -0.79 10.39 -13.12
N SER A 32 -1.49 9.76 -12.17
CA SER A 32 -2.56 10.32 -11.32
C SER A 32 -3.83 10.79 -12.07
N PHE A 33 -3.87 10.66 -13.38
CA PHE A 33 -5.03 10.92 -14.24
C PHE A 33 -4.89 10.15 -15.56
N LEU A 34 -5.87 10.30 -16.46
CA LEU A 34 -5.86 9.74 -17.81
C LEU A 34 -5.59 10.84 -18.84
N PRO A 35 -4.32 11.01 -19.30
CA PRO A 35 -4.00 11.92 -20.39
C PRO A 35 -4.66 11.50 -21.70
N GLU A 36 -5.13 12.47 -22.49
CA GLU A 36 -5.71 12.18 -23.81
C GLU A 36 -4.73 11.44 -24.73
N ASP A 37 -3.46 11.87 -24.75
CA ASP A 37 -2.42 11.21 -25.55
C ASP A 37 -2.22 9.74 -25.15
N ALA A 38 -2.39 9.42 -23.86
CA ALA A 38 -2.29 8.04 -23.37
C ALA A 38 -3.48 7.21 -23.87
N LEU A 39 -4.69 7.76 -23.82
CA LEU A 39 -5.89 7.09 -24.33
C LEU A 39 -5.81 6.86 -25.84
N ARG A 40 -5.32 7.84 -26.61
CA ARG A 40 -5.07 7.70 -28.05
C ARG A 40 -4.07 6.59 -28.34
N PHE A 41 -2.96 6.56 -27.60
CA PHE A 41 -1.96 5.52 -27.75
C PHE A 41 -2.51 4.12 -27.40
N VAL A 42 -3.31 4.00 -26.33
CA VAL A 42 -3.96 2.73 -25.97
C VAL A 42 -4.92 2.28 -27.07
N ALA A 43 -5.73 3.20 -27.62
CA ALA A 43 -6.64 2.89 -28.73
C ALA A 43 -5.89 2.32 -29.94
N ASP A 44 -4.82 2.99 -30.35
CA ASP A 44 -4.00 2.57 -31.51
C ASP A 44 -3.34 1.19 -31.30
N ARG A 45 -2.96 0.86 -30.06
CA ARG A 45 -2.24 -0.40 -29.75
C ARG A 45 -3.16 -1.58 -29.46
N THR A 46 -4.34 -1.33 -28.90
CA THR A 46 -5.31 -2.38 -28.55
C THR A 46 -6.32 -2.63 -29.66
N GLY A 47 -6.48 -1.68 -30.59
CA GLY A 47 -7.52 -1.72 -31.62
C GLY A 47 -8.90 -1.31 -31.12
N HIS A 48 -9.04 -0.94 -29.83
CA HIS A 48 -10.29 -0.42 -29.29
C HIS A 48 -10.55 1.01 -29.80
N PRO A 49 -11.76 1.33 -30.25
CA PRO A 49 -12.14 2.70 -30.57
C PRO A 49 -11.91 3.64 -29.38
N LEU A 50 -11.35 4.83 -29.62
CA LEU A 50 -11.12 5.82 -28.57
C LEU A 50 -12.39 6.15 -27.77
N ARG A 51 -13.56 6.16 -28.44
CA ARG A 51 -14.87 6.39 -27.81
C ARG A 51 -15.19 5.35 -26.73
N ASP A 52 -14.76 4.10 -26.91
CA ASP A 52 -15.07 3.01 -25.99
C ASP A 52 -14.19 3.14 -24.74
N LEU A 53 -12.93 3.58 -24.90
CA LEU A 53 -12.05 3.95 -23.78
C LEU A 53 -12.63 5.11 -22.96
N TYR A 54 -13.11 6.18 -23.63
CA TYR A 54 -13.81 7.27 -22.95
C TYR A 54 -15.10 6.79 -22.28
N GLY A 55 -15.85 5.89 -22.92
CA GLY A 55 -17.04 5.26 -22.35
C GLY A 55 -16.74 4.57 -21.02
N VAL A 56 -15.70 3.72 -20.97
CA VAL A 56 -15.27 3.06 -19.73
C VAL A 56 -14.78 4.09 -18.70
N ALA A 57 -13.90 5.02 -19.11
CA ALA A 57 -13.32 6.01 -18.21
C ALA A 57 -14.35 6.98 -17.63
N THR A 58 -15.43 7.30 -18.35
CA THR A 58 -16.53 8.13 -17.85
C THR A 58 -17.54 7.37 -17.02
N PHE A 59 -17.71 6.07 -17.28
CA PHE A 59 -18.63 5.22 -16.53
C PHE A 59 -18.15 4.99 -15.09
N TYR A 60 -16.86 4.74 -14.89
CA TYR A 60 -16.29 4.54 -13.56
C TYR A 60 -15.81 5.85 -12.95
N LYS A 61 -16.48 6.29 -11.86
CA LYS A 61 -16.12 7.51 -11.11
C LYS A 61 -14.70 7.49 -10.51
N MET A 62 -14.06 6.32 -10.46
CA MET A 62 -12.67 6.18 -10.03
C MET A 62 -11.68 6.86 -11.00
N PHE A 63 -12.01 6.99 -12.28
CA PHE A 63 -11.12 7.62 -13.25
C PHE A 63 -11.27 9.14 -13.29
N SER A 64 -10.16 9.83 -13.52
CA SER A 64 -10.09 11.28 -13.68
C SER A 64 -9.35 11.64 -14.96
N PHE A 65 -9.90 12.58 -15.72
CA PHE A 65 -9.24 13.21 -16.86
C PHE A 65 -8.44 14.47 -16.47
N ARG A 66 -8.58 14.92 -15.21
CA ARG A 66 -7.85 16.06 -14.68
C ARG A 66 -6.75 15.58 -13.74
N PRO A 67 -5.57 16.24 -13.74
CA PRO A 67 -4.51 15.92 -12.80
C PRO A 67 -5.03 15.90 -11.36
N ARG A 68 -4.93 14.74 -10.71
CA ARG A 68 -5.13 14.63 -9.27
C ARG A 68 -3.84 14.93 -8.53
N GLY A 69 -3.99 15.41 -7.30
CA GLY A 69 -2.88 15.60 -6.39
C GLY A 69 -2.27 14.26 -5.99
N LYS A 70 -1.17 14.32 -5.24
CA LYS A 70 -0.49 13.14 -4.70
C LYS A 70 -1.39 12.30 -3.79
N HIS A 71 -2.29 12.96 -3.09
CA HIS A 71 -3.21 12.36 -2.13
C HIS A 71 -4.66 12.64 -2.50
N LEU A 72 -5.52 11.62 -2.43
CA LEU A 72 -6.96 11.74 -2.67
C LEU A 72 -7.72 11.64 -1.35
N VAL A 73 -8.38 12.73 -0.96
CA VAL A 73 -9.26 12.80 0.21
C VAL A 73 -10.71 12.72 -0.25
N SER A 74 -11.41 11.65 0.12
CA SER A 74 -12.81 11.40 -0.20
C SER A 74 -13.69 11.50 1.04
N VAL A 75 -14.57 12.51 1.09
CA VAL A 75 -15.53 12.68 2.19
C VAL A 75 -16.86 12.02 1.85
N CYS A 76 -17.34 11.12 2.72
CA CYS A 76 -18.62 10.46 2.52
C CYS A 76 -19.79 11.38 2.89
N LEU A 77 -20.65 11.66 1.91
CA LEU A 77 -21.88 12.44 2.05
C LEU A 77 -23.15 11.58 1.89
N GLY A 78 -23.01 10.26 2.01
CA GLY A 78 -24.15 9.34 1.99
C GLY A 78 -25.13 9.55 3.13
N THR A 79 -26.35 9.04 3.00
CA THR A 79 -27.46 9.30 3.93
C THR A 79 -27.08 9.16 5.41
N ALA A 80 -26.41 8.07 5.79
CA ALA A 80 -25.97 7.86 7.17
C ALA A 80 -24.95 8.92 7.66
N CYS A 81 -24.01 9.31 6.81
CA CYS A 81 -23.04 10.36 7.11
C CYS A 81 -23.68 11.75 7.08
N HIS A 82 -24.61 11.99 6.17
CA HIS A 82 -25.37 13.22 6.03
C HIS A 82 -26.18 13.52 7.31
N VAL A 83 -26.91 12.54 7.85
CA VAL A 83 -27.65 12.68 9.12
C VAL A 83 -26.71 13.01 10.29
N ARG A 84 -25.48 12.51 10.25
CA ARG A 84 -24.41 12.82 11.21
C ARG A 84 -23.63 14.10 10.89
N ARG A 85 -24.17 14.95 10.01
CA ARG A 85 -23.63 16.26 9.62
C ARG A 85 -22.25 16.21 8.95
N ALA A 86 -21.98 15.18 8.14
CA ALA A 86 -20.73 15.07 7.37
C ALA A 86 -20.48 16.24 6.41
N ALA A 87 -21.52 16.98 6.01
CA ALA A 87 -21.37 18.22 5.24
C ALA A 87 -20.45 19.24 5.96
N LEU A 88 -20.55 19.35 7.29
CA LEU A 88 -19.68 20.24 8.08
C LEU A 88 -18.21 19.78 8.09
N VAL A 89 -17.97 18.48 7.88
CA VAL A 89 -16.62 17.93 7.75
C VAL A 89 -16.08 18.29 6.37
N ALA A 90 -16.87 18.12 5.30
CA ALA A 90 -16.49 18.51 3.95
C ALA A 90 -16.16 20.01 3.85
N GLU A 91 -17.04 20.87 4.38
CA GLU A 91 -16.82 22.33 4.44
C GLU A 91 -15.53 22.72 5.17
N GLU A 92 -15.17 22.00 6.23
CA GLU A 92 -13.91 22.26 6.94
C GLU A 92 -12.69 21.83 6.12
N PHE A 93 -12.76 20.72 5.37
CA PHE A 93 -11.71 20.36 4.42
C PHE A 93 -11.58 21.43 3.34
N GLU A 94 -12.69 21.89 2.76
CA GLU A 94 -12.70 22.95 1.76
C GLU A 94 -12.06 24.24 2.29
N SER A 95 -12.41 24.63 3.52
CA SER A 95 -11.85 25.82 4.18
C SER A 95 -10.36 25.69 4.49
N LYS A 96 -9.89 24.53 4.94
CA LYS A 96 -8.48 24.32 5.30
C LYS A 96 -7.57 24.16 4.09
N LEU A 97 -8.07 23.56 3.03
CA LEU A 97 -7.33 23.34 1.79
C LEU A 97 -7.50 24.47 0.78
N SER A 98 -8.45 25.38 1.01
CA SER A 98 -8.81 26.48 0.10
C SER A 98 -9.20 26.00 -1.31
N VAL A 99 -9.92 24.87 -1.37
CA VAL A 99 -10.43 24.26 -2.61
C VAL A 99 -11.85 23.75 -2.40
N ARG A 100 -12.61 23.53 -3.46
CA ARG A 100 -13.92 22.87 -3.39
C ARG A 100 -13.81 21.36 -3.59
N ALA A 101 -14.83 20.62 -3.19
CA ALA A 101 -14.97 19.22 -3.56
C ALA A 101 -14.97 19.06 -5.10
N GLY A 102 -14.07 18.22 -5.61
CA GLY A 102 -13.77 18.01 -7.02
C GLY A 102 -12.52 18.75 -7.51
N GLU A 103 -11.84 19.50 -6.64
CA GLU A 103 -10.65 20.29 -6.99
C GLU A 103 -9.38 19.75 -6.30
N THR A 104 -8.23 20.15 -6.85
CA THR A 104 -6.90 19.83 -6.34
C THR A 104 -6.26 21.10 -5.81
N THR A 105 -5.53 20.99 -4.70
CA THR A 105 -4.81 22.11 -4.10
C THR A 105 -3.77 22.71 -5.05
N PRO A 106 -3.46 24.02 -4.96
CA PRO A 106 -2.53 24.69 -5.88
C PRO A 106 -1.10 24.13 -5.88
N ASP A 107 -0.69 23.51 -4.77
CA ASP A 107 0.59 22.81 -4.61
C ASP A 107 0.60 21.41 -5.28
N GLY A 108 -0.53 20.95 -5.82
CA GLY A 108 -0.68 19.64 -6.43
C GLY A 108 -0.60 18.49 -5.43
N ASP A 109 -0.77 18.77 -4.15
CA ASP A 109 -0.53 17.78 -3.08
C ASP A 109 -1.80 16.98 -2.75
N ILE A 110 -2.96 17.63 -2.61
CA ILE A 110 -4.20 16.99 -2.18
C ILE A 110 -5.34 17.29 -3.16
N SER A 111 -6.03 16.25 -3.64
CA SER A 111 -7.35 16.36 -4.27
C SER A 111 -8.44 16.08 -3.25
N LEU A 112 -9.42 16.97 -3.16
CA LEU A 112 -10.60 16.80 -2.32
C LEU A 112 -11.77 16.36 -3.18
N GLU A 113 -12.42 15.25 -2.84
CA GLU A 113 -13.62 14.77 -3.51
C GLU A 113 -14.72 14.41 -2.50
N SER A 114 -15.96 14.45 -2.96
CA SER A 114 -17.12 13.96 -2.21
C SER A 114 -17.74 12.73 -2.87
N VAL A 115 -18.06 11.75 -2.03
CA VAL A 115 -18.61 10.46 -2.46
C VAL A 115 -19.94 10.18 -1.79
N ASN A 116 -20.85 9.55 -2.51
CA ASN A 116 -22.18 9.26 -2.02
C ASN A 116 -22.20 8.12 -1.01
N CYS A 117 -21.29 7.16 -1.11
CA CYS A 117 -21.22 6.06 -0.15
C CYS A 117 -19.85 5.41 -0.22
N VAL A 118 -19.36 4.94 0.94
CA VAL A 118 -18.14 4.14 1.06
C VAL A 118 -18.41 2.77 1.71
N GLY A 119 -19.68 2.40 1.89
CA GLY A 119 -20.11 1.12 2.46
C GLY A 119 -19.94 0.98 3.98
N ALA A 120 -19.33 1.95 4.66
CA ALA A 120 -19.01 1.87 6.10
C ALA A 120 -19.97 2.71 6.99
N CYS A 121 -21.28 2.55 6.79
CA CYS A 121 -22.30 3.38 7.45
C CYS A 121 -22.24 3.33 8.99
N ALA A 122 -21.82 2.21 9.58
CA ALA A 122 -21.66 2.08 11.03
C ALA A 122 -20.61 3.04 11.62
N LEU A 123 -19.64 3.47 10.82
CA LEU A 123 -18.48 4.26 11.24
C LEU A 123 -18.56 5.74 10.84
N GLY A 124 -19.66 6.17 10.21
CA GLY A 124 -19.84 7.55 9.74
C GLY A 124 -19.93 8.58 10.89
N PRO A 125 -19.57 9.86 10.67
CA PRO A 125 -19.01 10.45 9.46
C PRO A 125 -17.63 9.87 9.14
N ILE A 126 -17.41 9.55 7.88
CA ILE A 126 -16.21 8.83 7.45
C ILE A 126 -15.53 9.56 6.30
N VAL A 127 -14.21 9.61 6.38
CA VAL A 127 -13.33 10.16 5.33
C VAL A 127 -12.36 9.07 4.94
N VAL A 128 -12.12 8.92 3.65
CA VAL A 128 -11.13 7.99 3.12
C VAL A 128 -10.01 8.80 2.49
N VAL A 129 -8.75 8.50 2.84
CA VAL A 129 -7.60 9.15 2.24
C VAL A 129 -6.65 8.09 1.72
N ASP A 130 -6.40 8.06 0.41
CA ASP A 130 -5.53 7.06 -0.24
C ASP A 130 -5.86 5.61 0.15
N GLY A 131 -7.15 5.31 0.32
CA GLY A 131 -7.62 3.99 0.77
C GLY A 131 -7.66 3.78 2.28
N HIS A 132 -7.07 4.67 3.09
CA HIS A 132 -7.15 4.61 4.55
C HIS A 132 -8.47 5.19 5.06
N TYR A 133 -9.17 4.44 5.91
CA TYR A 133 -10.45 4.83 6.48
C TYR A 133 -10.27 5.59 7.80
N PHE A 134 -10.87 6.77 7.90
CA PHE A 134 -10.93 7.59 9.10
C PHE A 134 -12.37 7.58 9.62
N PRO A 135 -12.68 6.82 10.68
CA PRO A 135 -14.03 6.73 11.23
C PRO A 135 -14.35 7.89 12.18
N ASN A 136 -15.64 8.15 12.41
CA ASN A 136 -16.15 9.13 13.38
C ASN A 136 -15.51 10.53 13.28
N VAL A 137 -15.25 10.99 12.05
CA VAL A 137 -14.54 12.24 11.79
C VAL A 137 -15.38 13.41 12.26
N LYS A 138 -14.74 14.28 13.05
CA LYS A 138 -15.29 15.55 13.51
C LYS A 138 -14.56 16.70 12.83
N LYS A 139 -15.18 17.88 12.83
CA LYS A 139 -14.57 19.12 12.34
C LYS A 139 -13.16 19.36 12.92
N ALA A 140 -13.00 19.15 14.23
CA ALA A 140 -11.73 19.32 14.93
C ALA A 140 -10.61 18.36 14.46
N SER A 141 -10.95 17.16 13.98
CA SER A 141 -9.96 16.19 13.50
C SER A 141 -9.46 16.47 12.08
N VAL A 142 -10.15 17.32 11.30
CA VAL A 142 -9.82 17.58 9.89
C VAL A 142 -8.38 18.06 9.71
N LYS A 143 -7.94 19.03 10.53
CA LYS A 143 -6.56 19.53 10.48
C LYS A 143 -5.55 18.41 10.69
N SER A 144 -5.76 17.56 11.69
CA SER A 144 -4.87 16.43 11.97
C SER A 144 -4.84 15.42 10.83
N ILE A 145 -5.97 15.18 10.16
CA ILE A 145 -6.02 14.30 8.98
C ILE A 145 -5.18 14.90 7.85
N ILE A 146 -5.35 16.19 7.53
CA ILE A 146 -4.56 16.88 6.49
C ILE A 146 -3.06 16.82 6.79
N ASP A 147 -2.66 17.12 8.03
CA ASP A 147 -1.25 17.10 8.43
C ASP A 147 -0.66 15.68 8.30
N ARG A 148 -1.43 14.65 8.67
CA ARG A 148 -1.05 13.24 8.47
C ARG A 148 -0.96 12.85 7.01
N THR A 149 -1.88 13.33 6.17
CA THR A 149 -1.87 13.10 4.73
C THR A 149 -0.58 13.63 4.11
N ARG A 150 -0.23 14.89 4.39
CA ARG A 150 1.02 15.51 3.92
C ARG A 150 2.28 14.84 4.47
N GLY A 151 2.18 14.30 5.68
CA GLY A 151 3.25 13.52 6.30
C GLY A 151 3.44 12.13 5.68
N GLY A 152 2.49 11.63 4.89
CA GLY A 152 2.41 10.27 4.38
C GLY A 152 1.68 9.34 5.34
N LEU A 153 0.56 8.76 4.90
CA LEU A 153 -0.28 7.86 5.70
C LEU A 153 0.30 6.45 5.83
N ASP A 154 1.18 6.07 4.90
CA ASP A 154 1.95 4.82 4.97
C ASP A 154 3.22 4.95 5.82
N ARG A 155 3.45 6.12 6.44
CA ARG A 155 4.42 6.22 7.53
C ARG A 155 3.85 5.49 8.74
N ILE A 156 4.29 4.26 8.89
CA ILE A 156 4.11 3.48 10.10
C ILE A 156 4.79 4.26 11.23
N ASP A 157 3.99 4.78 12.16
CA ASP A 157 4.46 5.22 13.47
C ASP A 157 4.24 4.02 14.41
N PRO A 158 5.32 3.28 14.77
CA PRO A 158 5.27 2.12 15.67
C PRO A 158 4.46 2.35 16.94
N ASN A 159 4.40 3.60 17.41
CA ASN A 159 3.81 3.96 18.68
C ASN A 159 2.34 4.41 18.58
N LYS A 160 1.77 4.51 17.37
CA LYS A 160 0.40 5.06 17.16
C LYS A 160 -0.50 4.25 16.23
N ASP A 161 0.03 3.35 15.41
CA ASP A 161 -0.80 2.49 14.56
C ASP A 161 -1.17 1.19 15.29
N PRO A 162 -2.45 0.96 15.66
CA PRO A 162 -2.86 -0.26 16.36
C PRO A 162 -2.69 -1.54 15.50
N ARG A 163 -2.39 -1.41 14.20
CA ARG A 163 -2.06 -2.53 13.31
C ARG A 163 -0.58 -2.94 13.41
N VAL A 164 0.25 -2.12 14.06
CA VAL A 164 1.68 -2.32 14.21
C VAL A 164 1.95 -2.68 15.65
N PHE A 165 2.28 -3.94 15.88
CA PHE A 165 2.54 -4.47 17.20
C PHE A 165 3.78 -5.37 17.15
N PRO A 166 4.56 -5.42 18.24
CA PRO A 166 5.72 -6.29 18.29
C PRO A 166 5.29 -7.75 18.24
N VAL A 167 5.95 -8.54 17.39
CA VAL A 167 5.84 -10.00 17.38
C VAL A 167 7.13 -10.59 17.91
N GLU A 168 6.99 -11.53 18.85
CA GLU A 168 8.09 -12.39 19.27
C GLU A 168 8.06 -13.63 18.42
N VAL A 169 9.17 -13.93 17.74
CA VAL A 169 9.21 -15.01 16.75
C VAL A 169 10.28 -16.05 17.07
N ARG A 170 9.97 -17.29 16.71
CA ARG A 170 10.78 -18.49 16.93
C ARG A 170 10.96 -19.24 15.62
N CYS A 171 12.05 -19.99 15.55
CA CYS A 171 12.32 -20.86 14.42
C CYS A 171 11.29 -22.01 14.35
N PRO A 172 10.63 -22.25 13.21
CA PRO A 172 9.67 -23.36 13.04
C PRO A 172 10.31 -24.75 13.12
N ARG A 173 11.65 -24.85 13.05
CA ARG A 173 12.38 -26.12 13.07
C ARG A 173 12.92 -26.49 14.44
N CYS A 174 13.60 -25.56 15.13
CA CYS A 174 14.24 -25.83 16.41
C CYS A 174 13.60 -25.08 17.60
N ASN A 175 12.56 -24.29 17.36
CA ASN A 175 11.82 -23.50 18.35
C ASN A 175 12.68 -22.51 19.18
N HIS A 176 13.93 -22.26 18.78
CA HIS A 176 14.74 -21.21 19.37
C HIS A 176 14.19 -19.84 18.98
N SER A 177 14.24 -18.90 19.92
CA SER A 177 13.94 -17.50 19.67
C SER A 177 14.85 -16.97 18.57
N LEU A 178 14.26 -16.30 17.58
CA LEU A 178 15.01 -15.56 16.56
C LEU A 178 15.21 -14.09 16.98
N MET A 179 14.79 -13.71 18.18
CA MET A 179 14.88 -12.34 18.68
C MET A 179 16.31 -11.98 19.09
N ASP A 180 16.77 -10.79 18.72
CA ASP A 180 18.08 -10.20 19.03
C ASP A 180 17.89 -8.87 19.78
N PRO A 181 17.79 -8.91 21.13
CA PRO A 181 17.58 -7.70 21.94
C PRO A 181 18.82 -6.80 22.01
N ALA A 182 20.01 -7.29 21.62
CA ALA A 182 21.23 -6.49 21.64
C ALA A 182 21.27 -5.46 20.49
N PHE A 183 20.47 -5.65 19.45
CA PHE A 183 20.40 -4.79 18.27
C PHE A 183 18.94 -4.41 17.98
N PRO A 184 18.37 -3.47 18.74
CA PRO A 184 17.00 -3.06 18.53
C PRO A 184 16.83 -2.30 17.21
N ILE A 185 15.67 -2.47 16.59
CA ILE A 185 15.19 -1.69 15.43
C ILE A 185 13.88 -1.05 15.86
N GLU A 186 13.76 0.27 15.66
CA GLU A 186 12.54 1.01 16.03
C GLU A 186 12.17 0.84 17.52
N ASP A 187 13.18 0.87 18.40
CA ASP A 187 13.08 0.68 19.86
C ASP A 187 12.56 -0.69 20.32
N HIS A 188 12.51 -1.69 19.43
CA HIS A 188 12.09 -3.06 19.75
C HIS A 188 13.20 -4.07 19.41
N PRO A 189 13.29 -5.23 20.10
CA PRO A 189 14.23 -6.30 19.76
C PRO A 189 14.08 -6.69 18.28
N SER A 190 15.18 -6.82 17.55
CA SER A 190 15.09 -7.22 16.13
C SER A 190 14.94 -8.73 15.97
N VAL A 191 14.54 -9.19 14.79
CA VAL A 191 14.55 -10.60 14.41
C VAL A 191 15.82 -10.88 13.62
N ARG A 192 16.69 -11.75 14.13
CA ARG A 192 17.94 -12.12 13.48
C ARG A 192 17.82 -13.45 12.74
N VAL A 193 18.20 -13.42 11.48
CA VAL A 193 18.27 -14.58 10.58
C VAL A 193 19.58 -14.55 9.80
N THR A 194 19.95 -15.70 9.24
CA THR A 194 21.03 -15.78 8.25
C THR A 194 20.41 -15.78 6.86
N ILE A 195 20.97 -15.03 5.92
CA ILE A 195 20.53 -15.04 4.54
C ILE A 195 21.62 -15.50 3.59
N SER A 196 21.21 -16.07 2.46
CA SER A 196 22.08 -16.32 1.32
C SER A 196 21.46 -15.79 0.04
N PHE A 197 22.30 -15.20 -0.81
CA PHE A 197 21.94 -14.77 -2.16
C PHE A 197 23.18 -14.83 -3.06
N GLY A 198 23.08 -15.46 -4.23
CA GLY A 198 24.24 -15.69 -5.10
C GLY A 198 25.36 -16.45 -4.36
N ALA A 199 26.54 -15.85 -4.26
CA ALA A 199 27.68 -16.39 -3.51
C ALA A 199 27.83 -15.81 -2.09
N CYS A 200 26.94 -14.88 -1.68
CA CYS A 200 27.03 -14.18 -0.41
C CYS A 200 26.23 -14.91 0.67
N HIS A 201 26.80 -15.02 1.87
CA HIS A 201 26.14 -15.51 3.08
C HIS A 201 26.43 -14.54 4.22
N GLY A 202 25.40 -14.09 4.94
CA GLY A 202 25.56 -13.14 6.04
C GLY A 202 24.34 -13.03 6.93
N TRP A 203 24.42 -12.22 7.97
CA TRP A 203 23.27 -11.97 8.84
C TRP A 203 22.34 -10.90 8.28
N LEU A 204 21.06 -11.03 8.62
CA LEU A 204 20.00 -10.07 8.37
C LEU A 204 19.20 -9.88 9.66
N ARG A 205 18.92 -8.61 9.99
CA ARG A 205 18.02 -8.22 11.07
C ARG A 205 16.80 -7.55 10.50
N LEU A 206 15.63 -7.96 10.97
CA LEU A 206 14.34 -7.42 10.60
C LEU A 206 13.73 -6.73 11.82
N SER A 207 12.92 -5.70 11.60
CA SER A 207 12.05 -5.19 12.66
C SER A 207 11.11 -6.30 13.16
N SER A 208 10.90 -6.35 14.48
CA SER A 208 9.90 -7.23 15.09
C SER A 208 8.50 -6.65 15.07
N LEU A 209 8.34 -5.41 14.61
CA LEU A 209 7.03 -4.79 14.50
C LEU A 209 6.31 -5.32 13.26
N TYR A 210 5.19 -6.01 13.47
CA TYR A 210 4.35 -6.43 12.35
C TYR A 210 3.90 -5.20 11.55
N GLY A 211 4.08 -5.23 10.23
CA GLY A 211 3.86 -4.06 9.38
C GLY A 211 5.15 -3.31 9.02
N SER A 212 6.19 -3.34 9.84
CA SER A 212 7.46 -2.68 9.53
C SER A 212 8.27 -3.43 8.47
N PHE A 213 8.92 -2.68 7.58
CA PHE A 213 9.80 -3.20 6.53
C PHE A 213 11.26 -2.79 6.74
N THR A 214 11.57 -2.28 7.93
CA THR A 214 12.91 -1.84 8.30
C THR A 214 13.80 -3.07 8.47
N ILE A 215 14.90 -3.10 7.72
CA ILE A 215 15.87 -4.19 7.78
C ILE A 215 17.29 -3.64 7.83
N VAL A 216 18.18 -4.38 8.48
CA VAL A 216 19.62 -4.12 8.53
C VAL A 216 20.34 -5.40 8.16
N SER A 217 21.19 -5.37 7.13
CA SER A 217 21.92 -6.53 6.64
C SER A 217 23.42 -6.32 6.69
N GLU A 218 24.18 -7.41 6.81
CA GLU A 218 25.64 -7.40 6.74
C GLU A 218 26.15 -6.96 5.36
N TYR A 219 25.46 -7.41 4.32
CA TYR A 219 25.77 -7.09 2.92
C TYR A 219 24.59 -6.37 2.27
N GLU A 220 24.89 -5.45 1.35
CA GLU A 220 23.86 -4.83 0.52
C GLU A 220 23.31 -5.88 -0.46
N THR A 221 22.05 -6.26 -0.24
CA THR A 221 21.32 -7.12 -1.17
C THR A 221 20.75 -6.28 -2.30
N PRO A 222 21.02 -6.60 -3.58
CA PRO A 222 20.42 -5.89 -4.71
C PRO A 222 18.89 -5.95 -4.65
N ALA A 223 18.23 -4.88 -5.10
CA ALA A 223 16.77 -4.84 -5.17
C ALA A 223 16.24 -6.00 -6.03
N ASP A 224 15.05 -6.49 -5.68
CA ASP A 224 14.35 -7.60 -6.34
C ASP A 224 15.01 -8.98 -6.28
N THR A 225 16.13 -9.11 -5.55
CA THR A 225 16.78 -10.41 -5.30
C THR A 225 15.95 -11.27 -4.35
N VAL A 226 15.77 -12.55 -4.69
CA VAL A 226 15.17 -13.55 -3.79
C VAL A 226 16.27 -14.11 -2.90
N CYS A 227 16.12 -13.93 -1.58
CA CYS A 227 17.07 -14.42 -0.59
C CYS A 227 16.57 -15.71 0.06
N HIS A 228 17.47 -16.65 0.33
CA HIS A 228 17.17 -17.82 1.15
C HIS A 228 17.45 -17.48 2.61
N PHE A 229 16.53 -17.83 3.51
CA PHE A 229 16.59 -17.51 4.93
C PHE A 229 16.90 -18.77 5.74
N PHE A 230 17.77 -18.65 6.72
CA PHE A 230 18.21 -19.75 7.58
C PHE A 230 18.14 -19.35 9.04
N CYS A 231 17.83 -20.32 9.90
CA CYS A 231 17.90 -20.13 11.33
C CYS A 231 19.37 -20.00 11.78
N PRO A 232 19.75 -18.99 12.58
CA PRO A 232 21.11 -18.84 13.07
C PRO A 232 21.50 -19.91 14.11
N HIS A 233 20.53 -20.63 14.68
CA HIS A 233 20.74 -21.65 15.71
C HIS A 233 20.87 -23.06 15.16
N CYS A 234 19.95 -23.47 14.27
CA CYS A 234 19.94 -24.83 13.71
C CYS A 234 20.38 -24.90 12.25
N HIS A 235 20.65 -23.76 11.61
CA HIS A 235 21.05 -23.64 10.20
C HIS A 235 20.05 -24.21 9.19
N ALA A 236 18.87 -24.63 9.63
CA ALA A 236 17.82 -25.08 8.74
C ALA A 236 17.26 -23.91 7.93
N GLU A 237 16.98 -24.17 6.65
CA GLU A 237 16.31 -23.22 5.77
C GLU A 237 14.86 -23.01 6.22
N LEU A 238 14.47 -21.73 6.28
CA LEU A 238 13.15 -21.25 6.65
C LEU A 238 12.30 -21.09 5.38
N LEU A 239 12.05 -22.19 4.68
CA LEU A 239 11.26 -22.20 3.45
C LEU A 239 9.78 -22.50 3.76
N GLY A 240 8.88 -21.62 3.32
CA GLY A 240 7.44 -21.81 3.42
C GLY A 240 6.83 -22.49 2.19
N ALA A 241 5.61 -23.00 2.34
CA ALA A 241 4.86 -23.66 1.26
C ALA A 241 4.06 -22.67 0.37
N THR A 242 3.95 -21.43 0.80
CA THR A 242 3.16 -20.36 0.16
C THR A 242 4.05 -19.43 -0.64
N SER A 243 3.47 -18.83 -1.69
CA SER A 243 4.11 -17.80 -2.50
C SER A 243 3.51 -16.43 -2.20
N CYS A 244 4.32 -15.38 -2.28
CA CYS A 244 3.91 -14.01 -2.05
C CYS A 244 2.86 -13.57 -3.09
N MET A 245 1.74 -12.99 -2.64
CA MET A 245 0.69 -12.51 -3.53
C MET A 245 1.12 -11.32 -4.40
N GLU A 246 2.12 -10.54 -3.95
CA GLU A 246 2.59 -9.35 -4.67
C GLU A 246 3.61 -9.69 -5.77
N CYS A 247 4.54 -10.62 -5.50
CA CYS A 247 5.70 -10.85 -6.39
C CYS A 247 6.01 -12.32 -6.69
N ALA A 248 5.15 -13.25 -6.24
CA ALA A 248 5.26 -14.70 -6.39
C ALA A 248 6.54 -15.35 -5.80
N ALA A 249 7.36 -14.61 -5.05
CA ALA A 249 8.53 -15.18 -4.38
C ALA A 249 8.13 -16.08 -3.20
N PRO A 250 8.96 -17.06 -2.80
CA PRO A 250 8.68 -17.91 -1.64
C PRO A 250 8.50 -17.10 -0.36
N MET A 251 7.57 -17.51 0.48
CA MET A 251 7.37 -16.92 1.81
C MET A 251 8.23 -17.63 2.85
N VAL A 252 8.74 -16.88 3.83
CA VAL A 252 9.63 -17.34 4.91
C VAL A 252 8.83 -17.38 6.22
N PRO A 253 8.49 -18.56 6.75
CA PRO A 253 7.68 -18.68 7.95
C PRO A 253 8.50 -18.58 9.24
N MET A 254 7.94 -17.91 10.23
CA MET A 254 8.42 -17.86 11.61
C MET A 254 7.23 -18.06 12.56
N VAL A 255 7.43 -18.83 13.63
CA VAL A 255 6.36 -19.12 14.60
C VAL A 255 6.26 -17.99 15.59
N ILE A 256 5.05 -17.52 15.89
CA ILE A 256 4.85 -16.46 16.88
C ILE A 256 4.72 -17.05 18.28
N GLU A 257 5.35 -16.40 19.26
CA GLU A 257 5.18 -16.72 20.67
C GLU A 257 3.73 -16.42 21.09
N GLY A 258 2.98 -17.48 21.43
CA GLY A 258 1.54 -17.39 21.72
C GLY A 258 0.64 -18.03 20.67
N GLY A 259 1.19 -18.47 19.53
CA GLY A 259 0.46 -19.18 18.47
C GLY A 259 0.40 -18.40 17.16
N GLY A 260 0.22 -19.12 16.06
CA GLY A 260 0.24 -18.57 14.71
C GLY A 260 1.63 -18.56 14.04
N ILE A 261 1.64 -18.18 12.77
CA ILE A 261 2.81 -18.11 11.92
C ILE A 261 2.80 -16.75 11.20
N VAL A 262 3.89 -16.00 11.34
CA VAL A 262 4.16 -14.86 10.45
C VAL A 262 4.98 -15.36 9.27
N GLN A 263 4.60 -14.93 8.08
CA GLN A 263 5.32 -15.22 6.85
C GLN A 263 5.76 -13.92 6.20
N ILE A 264 7.03 -13.81 5.86
CA ILE A 264 7.59 -12.64 5.17
C ILE A 264 8.07 -13.01 3.77
N CYS A 265 7.95 -12.10 2.82
CA CYS A 265 8.46 -12.33 1.47
C CYS A 265 10.00 -12.42 1.47
N SER A 266 10.54 -13.42 0.76
CA SER A 266 11.98 -13.59 0.56
C SER A 266 12.62 -12.57 -0.40
N ARG A 267 11.81 -11.83 -1.18
CA ARG A 267 12.31 -10.87 -2.17
C ARG A 267 12.65 -9.52 -1.54
N ARG A 268 13.90 -9.07 -1.73
CA ARG A 268 14.34 -7.74 -1.28
C ARG A 268 13.51 -6.63 -1.94
N GLY A 269 12.81 -5.85 -1.13
CA GLY A 269 12.01 -4.71 -1.58
C GLY A 269 10.50 -4.98 -1.70
N CYS A 270 10.08 -6.25 -1.62
CA CYS A 270 8.67 -6.60 -1.55
C CYS A 270 8.12 -6.37 -0.14
N ARG A 271 6.87 -5.89 -0.05
CA ARG A 271 6.16 -5.60 1.22
C ARG A 271 5.19 -6.71 1.62
N GLY A 272 5.20 -7.83 0.91
CA GLY A 272 4.36 -8.97 1.22
C GLY A 272 4.71 -9.59 2.57
N HIS A 273 3.79 -9.45 3.52
CA HIS A 273 3.74 -10.21 4.77
C HIS A 273 2.36 -10.88 4.91
N LEU A 274 2.31 -11.98 5.63
CA LEU A 274 1.07 -12.67 5.96
C LEU A 274 1.14 -13.10 7.42
N LEU A 275 0.05 -12.87 8.14
CA LEU A 275 -0.14 -13.35 9.49
C LEU A 275 -1.23 -14.42 9.47
N ASP A 276 -0.87 -15.64 9.86
CA ASP A 276 -1.78 -16.79 9.98
C ASP A 276 -1.94 -17.10 11.47
N LEU A 277 -3.07 -16.70 12.07
CA LEU A 277 -3.34 -16.80 13.51
C LEU A 277 -4.17 -18.06 13.85
#